data_AF-K3ZNE8-F1
#
_entry.id   AF-K3ZNE8-F1
#
_cell.length_a   1.000
_cell.length_b   1.000
_cell.length_c   1.000
_cell.angle_alpha   90.00
_cell.angle_beta   90.00
_cell.angle_gamma   90.00
#
_symmetry.space_group_name_H-M   'P 1'
#
loop_
_entity.id
_entity.type
_entity.pdbx_description
1 polymer ?
#
loop_
_entity_poly.entity_id
_entity_poly.type
_entity_poly.pdbx_seq_one_letter_code
_entity_poly.pdbx_strand_id
1 'polypeptide(L)'
;MTLNTIQPWIISAPKKQCGKRSRNQIPEKDTLVIEMLGSNGEPILLEGMAARFRNICGAIVRDKLQTWIMTSNWKNVSTTTKDVLWATLKEKFTFPEGQEDSSRKFAEGLLGRCFRNWRSILNTEYVKKGKNAKDDFGRIPPNMWEEFVQQKNTSEAKALSEENTRKAMKAAENPHHLGVGGYVARIIKWRREEEEWRIAGLPDLYEGLDERSRNWVLAQIPVFTPEGKVTFKHQTTMEIYERLEQLVELQKKGLFKPDRKRDQLTAAIGTVEHSGHVQGMSSTLPWGDVFQNDQGSYRKRDRYKKDLEKKRRAITKQELIEFFATQQAQAMTNPTASDAQRHADPPLQLANTRY
;
A
#
# COMPACT_ATOMS: atom_id res chain seq x y z
N MET A 1 33.10 25.80 32.65
CA MET A 1 31.64 25.95 32.85
C MET A 1 30.94 24.89 32.03
N THR A 2 30.39 23.90 32.72
CA THR A 2 29.70 22.72 32.16
C THR A 2 28.34 23.11 31.61
N LEU A 3 28.14 23.03 30.29
CA LEU A 3 26.81 23.07 29.69
C LEU A 3 26.22 21.66 29.69
N ASN A 4 25.75 21.23 30.86
CA ASN A 4 24.70 20.23 30.95
C ASN A 4 23.36 20.95 30.77
N THR A 5 22.40 20.24 30.16
CA THR A 5 20.94 20.46 30.16
C THR A 5 20.34 20.89 28.81
N ILE A 6 20.03 19.90 27.96
CA ILE A 6 18.78 19.88 27.20
C ILE A 6 18.17 18.47 27.36
N GLN A 7 17.03 18.40 28.06
CA GLN A 7 16.22 17.20 28.36
C GLN A 7 15.20 16.92 27.21
N PRO A 8 14.16 16.07 27.36
CA PRO A 8 14.04 14.67 27.83
C PRO A 8 13.30 13.75 26.81
N TRP A 9 13.58 12.45 26.89
CA TRP A 9 12.70 11.28 26.67
C TRP A 9 11.31 11.46 26.01
N ILE A 10 11.05 10.71 24.92
CA ILE A 10 9.70 10.22 24.58
C ILE A 10 9.63 8.75 25.00
N ILE A 11 9.49 8.49 26.31
CA ILE A 11 8.95 7.21 26.78
C ILE A 11 7.44 7.32 26.62
N SER A 12 6.90 6.63 25.60
CA SER A 12 5.46 6.58 25.36
C SER A 12 4.73 6.06 26.61
N ALA A 13 3.79 6.83 27.14
CA ALA A 13 2.96 6.40 28.27
C ALA A 13 2.29 5.04 27.99
N PRO A 14 2.17 4.15 28.99
CA PRO A 14 1.51 2.87 28.80
C PRO A 14 0.06 3.10 28.34
N LYS A 15 -0.31 2.48 27.21
CA LYS A 15 -1.68 2.51 26.68
C LYS A 15 -2.63 2.00 27.76
N LYS A 16 -3.55 2.86 28.22
CA LYS A 16 -4.66 2.45 29.08
C LYS A 16 -5.43 1.32 28.39
N GLN A 17 -5.49 0.15 29.02
CA GLN A 17 -6.35 -0.93 28.55
C GLN A 17 -7.80 -0.45 28.66
N CYS A 18 -8.46 -0.33 27.52
CA CYS A 18 -9.89 -0.06 27.52
C CYS A 18 -10.61 -1.34 27.94
N GLY A 19 -11.47 -1.27 28.95
CA GLY A 19 -12.25 -2.41 29.43
C GLY A 19 -13.14 -3.05 28.36
N LYS A 20 -13.78 -4.19 28.68
CA LYS A 20 -14.75 -4.84 27.77
C LYS A 20 -15.86 -3.85 27.39
N ARG A 21 -15.87 -3.38 26.14
CA ARG A 21 -16.92 -2.51 25.60
C ARG A 21 -18.11 -3.36 25.14
N SER A 22 -19.32 -2.89 25.45
CA SER A 22 -20.55 -3.47 24.89
C SER A 22 -20.64 -3.21 23.38
N ARG A 23 -21.48 -3.97 22.68
CA ARG A 23 -21.67 -3.79 21.22
C ARG A 23 -22.40 -2.50 20.93
N ASN A 24 -22.00 -1.83 19.85
CA ASN A 24 -22.71 -0.66 19.34
C ASN A 24 -24.11 -1.04 18.87
N GLN A 25 -25.10 -0.35 19.41
CA GLN A 25 -26.51 -0.46 19.05
C GLN A 25 -26.94 0.73 18.18
N ILE A 26 -28.07 0.60 17.50
CA ILE A 26 -28.70 1.71 16.77
C ILE A 26 -29.42 2.58 17.81
N PRO A 27 -29.12 3.89 17.93
CA PRO A 27 -29.82 4.76 18.86
C PRO A 27 -31.33 4.83 18.54
N GLU A 28 -32.18 4.74 19.57
CA GLU A 28 -33.64 4.80 19.39
C GLU A 28 -34.16 6.22 19.13
N LYS A 29 -33.52 7.27 19.68
CA LYS A 29 -34.10 8.63 19.71
C LYS A 29 -33.24 9.80 19.18
N ASP A 30 -32.06 9.55 18.61
CA ASP A 30 -31.20 10.65 18.16
C ASP A 30 -31.11 10.71 16.62
N THR A 31 -31.70 11.74 16.02
CA THR A 31 -31.41 12.13 14.63
C THR A 31 -30.18 13.02 14.64
N LEU A 32 -29.10 12.57 14.01
CA LEU A 32 -27.83 13.29 13.97
C LEU A 32 -27.75 14.10 12.67
N VAL A 33 -27.65 15.42 12.78
CA VAL A 33 -27.48 16.31 11.61
C VAL A 33 -26.02 16.26 11.16
N ILE A 34 -25.80 15.99 9.86
CA ILE A 34 -24.47 16.09 9.24
C ILE A 34 -24.39 17.46 8.56
N GLU A 35 -23.77 18.45 9.22
CA GLU A 35 -23.71 19.84 8.75
C GLU A 35 -22.82 20.03 7.52
N MET A 36 -21.74 19.26 7.39
CA MET A 36 -20.82 19.36 6.26
C MET A 36 -20.35 18.00 5.78
N LEU A 37 -20.26 17.85 4.46
CA LEU A 37 -19.72 16.69 3.77
C LEU A 37 -18.51 17.12 2.92
N GLY A 38 -17.51 16.24 2.86
CA GLY A 38 -16.30 16.39 2.09
C GLY A 38 -16.58 16.27 0.61
N SER A 39 -15.61 16.65 -0.21
CA SER A 39 -15.66 16.52 -1.68
C SER A 39 -15.99 15.10 -2.17
N ASN A 40 -15.81 14.08 -1.31
CA ASN A 40 -16.14 12.67 -1.58
C ASN A 40 -17.39 12.15 -0.84
N GLY A 41 -18.21 13.03 -0.23
CA GLY A 41 -19.40 12.64 0.55
C GLY A 41 -19.11 12.12 1.96
N GLU A 42 -17.91 12.35 2.50
CA GLU A 42 -17.56 11.98 3.88
C GLU A 42 -18.05 13.05 4.86
N PRO A 43 -18.67 12.74 6.01
CA PRO A 43 -18.98 13.75 7.02
C PRO A 43 -17.73 14.51 7.46
N ILE A 44 -17.65 15.82 7.19
CA ILE A 44 -16.57 16.68 7.68
C ILE A 44 -16.82 16.92 9.17
N LEU A 45 -16.04 16.20 9.97
CA LEU A 45 -15.53 16.57 11.29
C LEU A 45 -16.37 17.57 12.12
N LEU A 46 -17.53 17.11 12.60
CA LEU A 46 -17.85 17.30 14.02
C LEU A 46 -17.22 16.13 14.78
N GLU A 47 -16.40 16.45 15.78
CA GLU A 47 -15.56 15.49 16.49
C GLU A 47 -16.39 14.30 17.03
N GLY A 48 -16.07 13.08 16.59
CA GLY A 48 -16.78 11.86 16.98
C GLY A 48 -17.96 11.43 16.08
N MET A 49 -18.50 12.30 15.21
CA MET A 49 -19.63 11.98 14.33
C MET A 49 -19.29 10.90 13.29
N ALA A 50 -18.09 10.97 12.69
CA ALA A 50 -17.64 9.94 11.74
C ALA A 50 -17.53 8.55 12.38
N ALA A 51 -17.11 8.48 13.66
CA ALA A 51 -17.07 7.22 14.39
C ALA A 51 -18.47 6.70 14.69
N ARG A 52 -19.39 7.58 15.13
CA ARG A 52 -20.80 7.24 15.35
C ARG A 52 -21.48 6.75 14.07
N PHE A 53 -21.26 7.42 12.96
CA PHE A 53 -21.76 7.01 11.64
C PHE A 53 -21.30 5.59 11.27
N ARG A 54 -19.99 5.30 11.36
CA ARG A 54 -19.46 3.95 11.14
C ARG A 54 -20.06 2.91 12.08
N ASN A 55 -20.25 3.27 13.34
CA ASN A 55 -20.82 2.37 14.35
C ASN A 55 -22.29 2.03 14.04
N ILE A 56 -23.08 3.03 13.63
CA ILE A 56 -24.49 2.87 13.23
C ILE A 56 -24.58 2.05 11.94
N CYS A 57 -23.78 2.34 10.90
CA CYS A 57 -23.71 1.50 9.70
C CYS A 57 -23.39 0.04 10.05
N GLY A 58 -22.44 -0.18 10.96
CA GLY A 58 -22.12 -1.52 11.45
C GLY A 58 -23.29 -2.20 12.16
N ALA A 59 -24.06 -1.46 12.95
CA ALA A 59 -25.23 -2.00 13.64
C ALA A 59 -26.38 -2.33 12.67
N ILE A 60 -26.67 -1.43 11.71
CA ILE A 60 -27.66 -1.65 10.64
C ILE A 60 -27.33 -2.90 9.83
N VAL A 61 -26.06 -3.06 9.43
CA VAL A 61 -25.58 -4.26 8.71
C VAL A 61 -25.87 -5.53 9.50
N ARG A 62 -25.54 -5.55 10.79
CA ARG A 62 -25.78 -6.73 11.65
C ARG A 62 -27.26 -6.96 11.90
N ASP A 63 -28.09 -5.94 11.85
CA ASP A 63 -29.53 -6.08 12.05
C ASP A 63 -30.23 -6.62 10.81
N LYS A 64 -29.97 -6.01 9.65
CA LYS A 64 -30.75 -6.19 8.42
C LYS A 64 -30.16 -7.21 7.43
N LEU A 65 -28.86 -7.54 7.53
CA LEU A 65 -28.20 -8.46 6.58
C LEU A 65 -27.98 -9.88 7.11
N GLN A 66 -28.76 -10.29 8.12
CA GLN A 66 -28.71 -11.63 8.70
C GLN A 66 -28.96 -12.75 7.68
N THR A 67 -29.87 -12.53 6.73
CA THR A 67 -30.18 -13.49 5.65
C THR A 67 -29.16 -13.46 4.51
N TRP A 68 -28.29 -12.45 4.47
CA TRP A 68 -27.31 -12.26 3.39
C TRP A 68 -25.91 -12.75 3.77
N ILE A 69 -25.74 -13.38 4.95
CA ILE A 69 -24.42 -13.82 5.44
C ILE A 69 -23.72 -14.84 4.53
N MET A 70 -24.41 -15.44 3.56
CA MET A 70 -23.83 -16.34 2.56
C MET A 70 -23.23 -15.61 1.36
N THR A 71 -23.73 -14.40 1.05
CA THR A 71 -23.33 -13.59 -0.11
C THR A 71 -21.93 -12.99 0.04
N SER A 72 -20.92 -13.66 -0.53
CA SER A 72 -19.49 -13.34 -0.32
C SER A 72 -19.12 -11.91 -0.72
N ASN A 73 -19.76 -11.37 -1.75
CA ASN A 73 -19.47 -10.05 -2.31
C ASN A 73 -20.64 -9.08 -2.11
N TRP A 74 -20.37 -7.91 -1.53
CA TRP A 74 -21.32 -6.79 -1.38
C TRP A 74 -22.02 -6.41 -2.69
N LYS A 75 -21.33 -6.57 -3.83
CA LYS A 75 -21.91 -6.31 -5.15
C LYS A 75 -23.13 -7.19 -5.46
N ASN A 76 -23.16 -8.41 -4.91
CA ASN A 76 -24.21 -9.39 -5.14
C ASN A 76 -25.41 -9.22 -4.19
N VAL A 77 -25.31 -8.32 -3.20
CA VAL A 77 -26.48 -7.92 -2.39
C VAL A 77 -27.42 -7.11 -3.29
N SER A 78 -28.71 -7.45 -3.30
CA SER A 78 -29.68 -6.83 -4.19
C SER A 78 -29.79 -5.32 -3.98
N THR A 79 -30.10 -4.59 -5.06
CA THR A 79 -30.28 -3.13 -5.02
C THR A 79 -31.38 -2.76 -4.03
N THR A 80 -32.51 -3.49 -4.02
CA THR A 80 -33.60 -3.30 -3.07
C THR A 80 -33.14 -3.39 -1.61
N THR A 81 -32.26 -4.33 -1.28
CA THR A 81 -31.70 -4.44 0.08
C THR A 81 -30.83 -3.23 0.40
N LYS A 82 -30.02 -2.77 -0.56
CA LYS A 82 -29.19 -1.56 -0.39
C LYS A 82 -30.06 -0.31 -0.21
N ASP A 83 -31.19 -0.21 -0.91
CA ASP A 83 -32.17 0.86 -0.76
C ASP A 83 -32.78 0.87 0.65
N VAL A 84 -33.14 -0.30 1.19
CA VAL A 84 -33.66 -0.43 2.58
C VAL A 84 -32.60 0.00 3.61
N LEU A 85 -31.33 -0.38 3.41
CA LEU A 85 -30.24 0.04 4.30
C LEU A 85 -30.00 1.55 4.23
N TRP A 86 -30.09 2.13 3.02
CA TRP A 86 -29.99 3.56 2.81
C TRP A 86 -31.15 4.31 3.49
N ALA A 87 -32.39 3.84 3.33
CA ALA A 87 -33.55 4.42 4.00
C ALA A 87 -33.41 4.39 5.52
N THR A 88 -33.00 3.24 6.09
CA THR A 88 -32.73 3.10 7.54
C THR A 88 -31.64 4.07 8.02
N LEU A 89 -30.66 4.36 7.16
CA LEU A 89 -29.59 5.32 7.49
C LEU A 89 -30.10 6.77 7.43
N LYS A 90 -30.94 7.10 6.44
CA LYS A 90 -31.60 8.42 6.32
C LYS A 90 -32.55 8.73 7.48
N GLU A 91 -33.16 7.72 8.09
CA GLU A 91 -33.95 7.90 9.32
C GLU A 91 -33.09 8.40 10.50
N LYS A 92 -31.79 8.09 10.50
CA LYS A 92 -30.87 8.40 11.61
C LYS A 92 -29.98 9.60 11.34
N PHE A 93 -29.81 9.96 10.07
CA PHE A 93 -28.93 11.05 9.65
C PHE A 93 -29.62 11.97 8.66
N THR A 94 -29.55 13.27 8.93
CA THR A 94 -29.96 14.30 7.98
C THR A 94 -28.76 14.69 7.11
N PHE A 95 -28.92 14.59 5.79
CA PHE A 95 -27.90 14.93 4.81
C PHE A 95 -28.22 16.29 4.15
N PRO A 96 -27.20 17.10 3.79
CA PRO A 96 -27.39 18.35 3.06
C PRO A 96 -28.04 18.12 1.69
N GLU A 97 -28.94 19.04 1.31
CA GLU A 97 -29.63 19.03 0.02
C GLU A 97 -28.63 19.19 -1.15
N GLY A 98 -28.82 18.42 -2.24
CA GLY A 98 -27.93 18.43 -3.41
C GLY A 98 -26.67 17.56 -3.30
N GLN A 99 -26.39 16.93 -2.16
CA GLN A 99 -25.25 16.00 -1.98
C GLN A 99 -25.66 14.54 -1.72
N GLU A 100 -26.93 14.20 -1.98
CA GLU A 100 -27.48 12.87 -1.66
C GLU A 100 -26.76 11.75 -2.42
N ASP A 101 -26.48 11.92 -3.71
CA ASP A 101 -25.83 10.90 -4.53
C ASP A 101 -24.41 10.56 -4.05
N SER A 102 -23.62 11.59 -3.74
CA SER A 102 -22.28 11.43 -3.18
C SER A 102 -22.32 10.77 -1.81
N SER A 103 -23.25 11.20 -0.95
CA SER A 103 -23.46 10.64 0.39
C SER A 103 -23.88 9.18 0.34
N ARG A 104 -24.80 8.84 -0.56
CA ARG A 104 -25.27 7.48 -0.79
C ARG A 104 -24.14 6.60 -1.25
N LYS A 105 -23.35 7.04 -2.23
CA LYS A 105 -22.19 6.28 -2.72
C LYS A 105 -21.17 6.02 -1.62
N PHE A 106 -20.88 7.03 -0.79
CA PHE A 106 -20.01 6.88 0.36
C PHE A 106 -20.57 5.88 1.40
N ALA A 107 -21.85 6.04 1.76
CA ALA A 107 -22.55 5.19 2.71
C ALA A 107 -22.61 3.73 2.24
N GLU A 108 -22.94 3.47 0.98
CA GLU A 108 -22.94 2.12 0.39
C GLU A 108 -21.55 1.48 0.42
N GLY A 109 -20.50 2.26 0.14
CA GLY A 109 -19.11 1.81 0.25
C GLY A 109 -18.73 1.43 1.69
N LEU A 110 -19.20 2.21 2.66
CA LEU A 110 -18.98 1.97 4.09
C LEU A 110 -19.77 0.76 4.60
N LEU A 111 -21.06 0.64 4.24
CA LEU A 111 -21.91 -0.51 4.56
C LEU A 111 -21.29 -1.80 4.02
N GLY A 112 -20.78 -1.79 2.78
CA GLY A 112 -20.06 -2.92 2.21
C GLY A 112 -18.76 -3.28 2.96
N ARG A 113 -18.05 -2.29 3.52
CA ARG A 113 -16.89 -2.53 4.39
C ARG A 113 -17.31 -3.13 5.74
N CYS A 114 -18.37 -2.60 6.36
CA CYS A 114 -18.94 -3.12 7.60
C CYS A 114 -19.42 -4.57 7.45
N PHE A 115 -20.10 -4.89 6.34
CA PHE A 115 -20.58 -6.24 6.03
C PHE A 115 -19.44 -7.24 5.88
N ARG A 116 -18.39 -6.91 5.12
CA ARG A 116 -17.19 -7.74 5.01
C ARG A 116 -16.51 -7.98 6.36
N ASN A 117 -16.38 -6.93 7.18
CA ASN A 117 -15.78 -7.05 8.50
C ASN A 117 -16.61 -7.95 9.43
N TRP A 118 -17.93 -7.80 9.42
CA TRP A 118 -18.82 -8.63 10.22
C TRP A 118 -18.73 -10.11 9.83
N ARG A 119 -18.74 -10.44 8.53
CA ARG A 119 -18.49 -11.81 8.06
C ARG A 119 -17.13 -12.36 8.49
N SER A 120 -16.11 -11.51 8.52
CA SER A 120 -14.78 -11.90 9.02
C SER A 120 -14.86 -12.28 10.50
N ILE A 121 -15.52 -11.46 11.32
CA ILE A 121 -15.74 -11.73 12.75
C ILE A 121 -16.51 -13.04 12.97
N LEU A 122 -17.59 -13.28 12.20
CA LEU A 122 -18.34 -14.54 12.28
C LEU A 122 -17.42 -15.75 12.04
N ASN A 123 -16.53 -15.67 11.04
CA ASN A 123 -15.59 -16.73 10.75
C ASN A 123 -14.52 -16.89 11.86
N THR A 124 -13.84 -15.80 12.24
CA THR A 124 -12.68 -15.88 13.14
C THR A 124 -13.06 -16.13 14.60
N GLU A 125 -14.17 -15.55 15.07
CA GLU A 125 -14.57 -15.63 16.48
C GLU A 125 -15.54 -16.77 16.77
N TYR A 126 -16.36 -17.19 15.80
CA TYR A 126 -17.39 -18.21 16.03
C TYR A 126 -17.05 -19.52 15.33
N VAL A 127 -16.86 -19.50 14.01
CA VAL A 127 -16.55 -20.74 13.26
C VAL A 127 -15.21 -21.34 13.71
N LYS A 128 -14.12 -20.57 13.67
CA LYS A 128 -12.77 -21.08 14.00
C LYS A 128 -12.58 -21.42 15.47
N LYS A 129 -13.30 -20.74 16.39
CA LYS A 129 -13.19 -20.96 17.84
C LYS A 129 -14.30 -21.86 18.41
N GLY A 130 -15.21 -22.35 17.57
CA GLY A 130 -16.34 -23.19 18.00
C GLY A 130 -17.33 -22.48 18.92
N LYS A 131 -17.46 -21.14 18.88
CA LYS A 131 -18.44 -20.42 19.69
C LYS A 131 -19.82 -20.47 19.05
N ASN A 132 -20.86 -20.49 19.87
CA ASN A 132 -22.23 -20.44 19.39
C ASN A 132 -22.59 -19.01 18.95
N ALA A 133 -22.83 -18.83 17.65
CA ALA A 133 -23.24 -17.53 17.11
C ALA A 133 -24.65 -17.11 17.55
N LYS A 134 -25.49 -18.05 18.04
CA LYS A 134 -26.86 -17.75 18.49
C LYS A 134 -26.89 -16.90 19.75
N ASP A 135 -25.92 -17.07 20.65
CA ASP A 135 -25.83 -16.29 21.91
C ASP A 135 -25.68 -14.79 21.63
N ASP A 136 -25.08 -14.47 20.49
CA ASP A 136 -24.64 -13.14 20.12
C ASP A 136 -25.38 -12.54 18.91
N PHE A 137 -25.90 -13.40 18.03
CA PHE A 137 -26.59 -13.08 16.80
C PHE A 137 -27.84 -13.95 16.62
N GLY A 138 -28.73 -13.97 17.61
CA GLY A 138 -29.96 -14.78 17.60
C GLY A 138 -30.94 -14.50 16.45
N ARG A 139 -30.74 -13.44 15.66
CA ARG A 139 -31.51 -13.12 14.44
C ARG A 139 -30.99 -13.85 13.19
N ILE A 140 -29.87 -14.57 13.25
CA ILE A 140 -29.40 -15.41 12.14
C ILE A 140 -30.28 -16.66 12.05
N PRO A 141 -30.92 -16.95 10.91
CA PRO A 141 -31.61 -18.21 10.69
C PRO A 141 -30.66 -19.41 10.83
N PRO A 142 -31.02 -20.49 11.57
CA PRO A 142 -30.14 -21.63 11.79
C PRO A 142 -29.60 -22.28 10.51
N ASN A 143 -30.45 -22.43 9.49
CA ASN A 143 -30.05 -22.97 8.18
C ASN A 143 -28.97 -22.12 7.50
N MET A 144 -29.15 -20.79 7.50
CA MET A 144 -28.17 -19.86 6.93
C MET A 144 -26.84 -19.91 7.68
N TRP A 145 -26.87 -20.14 9.00
CA TRP A 145 -25.67 -20.31 9.81
C TRP A 145 -24.92 -21.60 9.46
N GLU A 146 -25.63 -22.72 9.35
CA GLU A 146 -25.04 -24.02 8.99
C GLU A 146 -24.39 -23.98 7.61
N GLU A 147 -25.08 -23.40 6.62
CA GLU A 147 -24.55 -23.23 5.27
C GLU A 147 -23.31 -22.29 5.26
N PHE A 148 -23.31 -21.24 6.08
CA PHE A 148 -22.15 -20.37 6.24
C PHE A 148 -20.95 -21.13 6.85
N VAL A 149 -21.18 -21.96 7.86
CA VAL A 149 -20.13 -22.81 8.47
C VAL A 149 -19.56 -23.78 7.43
N GLN A 150 -20.41 -24.42 6.62
CA GLN A 150 -19.96 -25.29 5.53
C GLN A 150 -19.10 -24.53 4.52
N GLN A 151 -19.56 -23.36 4.06
CA GLN A 151 -18.82 -22.49 3.13
C GLN A 151 -17.42 -22.12 3.66
N LYS A 152 -17.27 -21.89 4.96
CA LYS A 152 -15.98 -21.53 5.57
C LYS A 152 -15.06 -22.72 5.81
N ASN A 153 -15.62 -23.93 5.86
CA ASN A 153 -14.87 -25.15 6.09
C ASN A 153 -14.39 -25.84 4.80
N THR A 154 -14.81 -25.37 3.62
CA THR A 154 -14.29 -25.87 2.35
C THR A 154 -12.77 -25.67 2.26
N SER A 155 -12.09 -26.62 1.60
CA SER A 155 -10.63 -26.57 1.41
C SER A 155 -10.18 -25.29 0.72
N GLU A 156 -10.91 -24.87 -0.31
CA GLU A 156 -10.65 -23.62 -1.05
C GLU A 156 -10.75 -22.38 -0.15
N ALA A 157 -11.77 -22.30 0.72
CA ALA A 157 -11.94 -21.17 1.62
C ALA A 157 -10.85 -21.11 2.70
N LYS A 158 -10.38 -22.27 3.18
CA LYS A 158 -9.26 -22.38 4.13
C LYS A 158 -7.95 -21.96 3.46
N ALA A 159 -7.64 -22.49 2.29
CA ALA A 159 -6.44 -22.13 1.52
C ALA A 159 -6.39 -20.62 1.24
N LEU A 160 -7.51 -20.02 0.80
CA LEU A 160 -7.60 -18.58 0.58
C LEU A 160 -7.43 -17.77 1.88
N SER A 161 -7.97 -18.26 3.01
CA SER A 161 -7.77 -17.63 4.31
C SER A 161 -6.30 -17.66 4.75
N GLU A 162 -5.61 -18.78 4.54
CA GLU A 162 -4.19 -18.95 4.88
C GLU A 162 -3.31 -18.06 4.02
N GLU A 163 -3.56 -18.01 2.70
CA GLU A 163 -2.82 -17.14 1.79
C GLU A 163 -2.97 -15.66 2.17
N ASN A 164 -4.19 -15.22 2.48
CA ASN A 164 -4.45 -13.85 2.93
C ASN A 164 -3.79 -13.56 4.28
N THR A 165 -3.75 -14.54 5.18
CA THR A 165 -3.05 -14.41 6.48
C THR A 165 -1.56 -14.25 6.27
N ARG A 166 -0.95 -15.07 5.39
CA ARG A 166 0.47 -14.95 5.03
C ARG A 166 0.81 -13.60 4.42
N LYS A 167 -0.04 -13.09 3.51
CA LYS A 167 0.11 -11.73 2.94
C LYS A 167 0.02 -10.66 4.02
N ALA A 168 -0.93 -10.76 4.94
CA ALA A 168 -1.08 -9.83 6.05
C ALA A 168 0.10 -9.88 7.03
N MET A 169 0.62 -11.07 7.33
CA MET A 169 1.81 -11.24 8.18
C MET A 169 3.05 -10.60 7.55
N LYS A 170 3.26 -10.81 6.24
CA LYS A 170 4.35 -10.14 5.51
C LYS A 170 4.22 -8.62 5.54
N ALA A 171 3.00 -8.08 5.45
CA ALA A 171 2.77 -6.64 5.57
C ALA A 171 2.95 -6.12 7.02
N ALA A 172 2.68 -6.97 8.01
CA ALA A 172 2.84 -6.63 9.43
C ALA A 172 4.29 -6.68 9.92
N GLU A 173 5.20 -7.29 9.15
CA GLU A 173 6.64 -7.33 9.44
C GLU A 173 7.27 -5.93 9.47
N ASN A 174 6.76 -5.00 8.66
CA ASN A 174 7.16 -3.59 8.65
C ASN A 174 5.93 -2.69 8.89
N PRO A 175 5.44 -2.58 10.14
CA PRO A 175 4.22 -1.85 10.44
C PRO A 175 4.47 -0.34 10.38
N HIS A 176 3.59 0.37 9.65
CA HIS A 176 3.60 1.84 9.65
C HIS A 176 2.87 2.42 10.86
N HIS A 177 3.32 3.58 11.35
CA HIS A 177 2.82 4.24 12.55
C HIS A 177 2.17 5.60 12.24
N LEU A 178 1.03 5.56 11.53
CA LEU A 178 0.35 6.78 11.04
C LEU A 178 -0.92 7.15 11.83
N GLY A 179 -1.48 6.20 12.59
CA GLY A 179 -2.78 6.38 13.25
C GLY A 179 -3.95 6.47 12.27
N VAL A 180 -5.12 6.90 12.75
CA VAL A 180 -6.39 6.90 11.97
C VAL A 180 -6.39 7.93 10.85
N GLY A 181 -5.72 9.07 11.04
CA GLY A 181 -5.61 10.13 10.03
C GLY A 181 -4.60 9.84 8.92
N GLY A 182 -3.89 8.70 8.99
CA GLY A 182 -2.94 8.28 7.96
C GLY A 182 -1.79 9.29 7.76
N TYR A 183 -1.22 9.26 6.55
CA TYR A 183 -0.17 10.20 6.15
C TYR A 183 -0.63 11.66 6.19
N VAL A 184 -1.84 11.96 5.70
CA VAL A 184 -2.36 13.34 5.62
C VAL A 184 -2.27 14.07 6.96
N ALA A 185 -2.73 13.43 8.05
CA ALA A 185 -2.67 14.05 9.37
C ALA A 185 -1.24 14.11 9.96
N ARG A 186 -0.36 13.18 9.59
CA ARG A 186 1.01 13.12 10.09
C ARG A 186 1.95 14.09 9.37
N ILE A 187 1.79 14.26 8.07
CA ILE A 187 2.57 15.21 7.25
C ILE A 187 2.48 16.62 7.83
N ILE A 188 1.29 17.08 8.22
CA ILE A 188 1.11 18.42 8.82
C ILE A 188 1.97 18.58 10.09
N LYS A 189 2.07 17.54 10.91
CA LYS A 189 2.89 17.56 12.13
C LYS A 189 4.37 17.52 11.80
N TRP A 190 4.78 16.60 10.92
CA TRP A 190 6.17 16.45 10.51
C TRP A 190 6.74 17.69 9.85
N ARG A 191 5.99 18.35 8.96
CA ARG A 191 6.43 19.60 8.33
C ARG A 191 6.66 20.72 9.34
N ARG A 192 5.85 20.78 10.40
CA ARG A 192 6.04 21.73 11.49
C ARG A 192 7.31 21.42 12.28
N GLU A 193 7.49 20.15 12.67
CA GLU A 193 8.68 19.68 13.39
C GLU A 193 9.97 19.92 12.56
N GLU A 194 9.94 19.63 11.25
CA GLU A 194 11.05 19.89 10.32
C GLU A 194 11.37 21.37 10.19
N GLU A 195 10.36 22.24 10.13
CA GLU A 195 10.55 23.69 10.06
C GLU A 195 11.12 24.26 11.37
N GLU A 196 10.64 23.79 12.52
CA GLU A 196 11.19 24.14 13.83
C GLU A 196 12.67 23.70 13.94
N TRP A 197 12.99 22.50 13.45
CA TRP A 197 14.36 21.97 13.38
C TRP A 197 15.27 22.82 12.47
N ARG A 198 14.73 23.26 11.32
CA ARG A 198 15.42 24.15 10.39
C ARG A 198 15.68 25.53 11.00
N ILE A 199 14.70 26.11 11.71
CA ILE A 199 14.85 27.40 12.41
C ILE A 199 15.89 27.29 13.53
N ALA A 200 15.97 26.14 14.22
CA ALA A 200 16.98 25.86 15.22
C ALA A 200 18.40 25.65 14.64
N GLY A 201 18.56 25.64 13.32
CA GLY A 201 19.86 25.49 12.65
C GLY A 201 20.45 24.09 12.74
N LEU A 202 19.63 23.08 13.02
CA LEU A 202 20.06 21.70 13.12
C LEU A 202 20.18 21.05 11.72
N PRO A 203 21.08 20.07 11.54
CA PRO A 203 21.28 19.42 10.24
C PRO A 203 20.04 18.64 9.79
N ASP A 204 19.77 18.64 8.48
CA ASP A 204 18.70 17.85 7.87
C ASP A 204 19.14 16.38 7.76
N LEU A 205 18.59 15.55 8.64
CA LEU A 205 18.91 14.11 8.72
C LEU A 205 18.44 13.32 7.49
N TYR A 206 17.57 13.90 6.66
CA TYR A 206 16.96 13.25 5.51
C TYR A 206 17.32 13.93 4.20
N GLU A 207 18.43 14.68 4.18
CA GLU A 207 18.87 15.46 3.03
C GLU A 207 18.90 14.62 1.73
N GLY A 208 18.34 15.19 0.67
CA GLY A 208 18.27 14.55 -0.65
C GLY A 208 17.13 13.53 -0.84
N LEU A 209 16.45 13.10 0.24
CA LEU A 209 15.24 12.29 0.12
C LEU A 209 14.07 13.12 -0.41
N ASP A 210 13.34 12.54 -1.37
CA ASP A 210 12.08 13.09 -1.86
C ASP A 210 10.99 13.06 -0.78
N GLU A 211 9.94 13.85 -0.98
CA GLU A 211 8.88 14.02 0.02
C GLU A 211 8.24 12.68 0.43
N ARG A 212 8.04 11.78 -0.54
CA ARG A 212 7.41 10.48 -0.30
C ARG A 212 8.30 9.58 0.55
N SER A 213 9.60 9.54 0.23
CA SER A 213 10.60 8.77 0.94
C SER A 213 10.75 9.26 2.37
N ARG A 214 10.80 10.59 2.58
CA ARG A 214 10.81 11.20 3.92
C ARG A 214 9.59 10.81 4.75
N ASN A 215 8.40 10.97 4.18
CA ASN A 215 7.16 10.60 4.87
C ASN A 215 7.13 9.12 5.23
N TRP A 216 7.58 8.25 4.33
CA TRP A 216 7.67 6.81 4.61
C TRP A 216 8.64 6.52 5.75
N VAL A 217 9.83 7.13 5.77
CA VAL A 217 10.81 6.98 6.85
C VAL A 217 10.23 7.40 8.20
N LEU A 218 9.63 8.60 8.26
CA LEU A 218 9.02 9.12 9.48
C LEU A 218 7.85 8.25 9.96
N ALA A 219 7.14 7.57 9.05
CA ALA A 219 6.09 6.63 9.39
C ALA A 219 6.61 5.37 10.10
N GLN A 220 7.89 5.06 10.01
CA GLN A 220 8.50 3.88 10.64
C GLN A 220 9.03 4.14 12.07
N ILE A 221 8.88 5.37 12.57
CA ILE A 221 9.42 5.81 13.87
C ILE A 221 10.94 5.59 13.93
N PRO A 222 11.72 6.47 13.27
CA PRO A 222 13.17 6.41 13.36
C PRO A 222 13.63 6.57 14.81
N VAL A 223 14.65 5.80 15.19
CA VAL A 223 15.35 5.90 16.47
C VAL A 223 16.72 6.51 16.19
N PHE A 224 17.04 7.59 16.89
CA PHE A 224 18.32 8.27 16.75
C PHE A 224 19.29 7.73 17.79
N THR A 225 20.46 7.28 17.36
CA THR A 225 21.53 6.90 18.28
C THR A 225 22.18 8.14 18.91
N PRO A 226 22.91 8.02 20.02
CA PRO A 226 23.67 9.12 20.60
C PRO A 226 24.67 9.75 19.62
N GLU A 227 25.14 8.99 18.61
CA GLU A 227 25.99 9.52 17.52
C GLU A 227 25.22 10.28 16.44
N GLY A 228 23.90 10.42 16.55
CA GLY A 228 23.05 11.13 15.59
C GLY A 228 22.65 10.28 14.37
N LYS A 229 22.91 8.97 14.38
CA LYS A 229 22.55 8.08 13.26
C LYS A 229 21.09 7.64 13.35
N VAL A 230 20.41 7.61 12.20
CA VAL A 230 19.05 7.08 12.07
C VAL A 230 19.08 5.55 12.04
N THR A 231 18.32 4.92 12.93
CA THR A 231 18.14 3.47 13.00
C THR A 231 16.66 3.12 13.12
N PHE A 232 16.31 1.85 12.86
CA PHE A 232 14.93 1.39 12.95
C PHE A 232 14.86 0.09 13.75
N LYS A 233 13.70 -0.16 14.36
CA LYS A 233 13.45 -1.40 15.11
C LYS A 233 13.54 -2.65 14.22
N HIS A 234 13.10 -2.54 12.97
CA HIS A 234 13.00 -3.65 12.04
C HIS A 234 14.16 -3.63 11.02
N GLN A 235 14.87 -4.74 10.89
CA GLN A 235 16.03 -4.88 9.99
C GLN A 235 15.67 -4.55 8.53
N THR A 236 14.54 -5.06 8.03
CA THR A 236 14.08 -4.76 6.67
C THR A 236 13.83 -3.27 6.43
N THR A 237 13.41 -2.53 7.46
CA THR A 237 13.25 -1.07 7.35
C THR A 237 14.61 -0.38 7.27
N MET A 238 15.62 -0.85 8.02
CA MET A 238 16.98 -0.35 7.91
C MET A 238 17.55 -0.59 6.51
N GLU A 239 17.38 -1.80 5.95
CA GLU A 239 17.84 -2.12 4.59
C GLU A 239 17.19 -1.24 3.52
N ILE A 240 15.89 -0.93 3.66
CA ILE A 240 15.20 -0.01 2.74
C ILE A 240 15.76 1.41 2.88
N TYR A 241 16.05 1.85 4.10
CA TYR A 241 16.63 3.17 4.35
C TYR A 241 18.05 3.29 3.78
N GLU A 242 18.91 2.30 3.96
CA GLU A 242 20.25 2.27 3.36
C GLU A 242 20.19 2.33 1.82
N ARG A 243 19.22 1.63 1.20
CA ARG A 243 18.98 1.73 -0.24
C ARG A 243 18.51 3.13 -0.66
N LEU A 244 17.70 3.80 0.15
CA LEU A 244 17.29 5.18 -0.10
C LEU A 244 18.51 6.11 -0.11
N GLU A 245 19.40 6.01 0.88
CA GLU A 245 20.64 6.79 0.91
C GLU A 245 21.52 6.54 -0.33
N GLN A 246 21.65 5.28 -0.76
CA GLN A 246 22.36 4.93 -2.00
C GLN A 246 21.71 5.55 -3.24
N LEU A 247 20.38 5.56 -3.32
CA LEU A 247 19.64 6.15 -4.44
C LEU A 247 19.79 7.67 -4.49
N VAL A 248 19.86 8.34 -3.34
CA VAL A 248 20.16 9.78 -3.25
C VAL A 248 21.53 10.06 -3.86
N GLU A 249 22.54 9.27 -3.50
CA GLU A 249 23.89 9.42 -4.06
C GLU A 249 23.94 9.13 -5.57
N LEU A 250 23.21 8.12 -6.04
CA LEU A 250 23.06 7.84 -7.48
C LEU A 250 22.33 8.98 -8.22
N GLN A 251 21.38 9.63 -7.56
CA GLN A 251 20.65 10.76 -8.12
C GLN A 251 21.54 12.00 -8.21
N LYS A 252 22.34 12.29 -7.17
CA LYS A 252 23.36 13.35 -7.19
C LYS A 252 24.37 13.15 -8.33
N LYS A 253 24.76 11.89 -8.58
CA LYS A 253 25.64 11.50 -9.72
C LYS A 253 24.91 11.49 -11.08
N GLY A 254 23.61 11.76 -11.13
CA GLY A 254 22.81 11.76 -12.35
C GLY A 254 22.51 10.37 -12.94
N LEU A 255 22.90 9.30 -12.26
CA LEU A 255 22.70 7.90 -12.68
C LEU A 255 21.27 7.43 -12.40
N PHE A 256 20.63 7.98 -11.38
CA PHE A 256 19.23 7.76 -11.08
C PHE A 256 18.39 9.00 -11.43
N LYS A 257 17.33 8.81 -12.20
CA LYS A 257 16.36 9.87 -12.53
C LYS A 257 14.96 9.37 -12.20
N PRO A 258 14.28 9.96 -11.20
CA PRO A 258 12.92 9.57 -10.87
C PRO A 258 11.96 9.83 -12.03
N ASP A 259 11.02 8.92 -12.27
CA ASP A 259 9.95 9.04 -13.28
C ASP A 259 8.59 8.71 -12.65
N ARG A 260 7.87 9.74 -12.20
CA ARG A 260 6.60 9.62 -11.48
C ARG A 260 6.74 8.70 -10.27
N LYS A 261 5.87 7.69 -10.18
CA LYS A 261 5.90 6.59 -9.22
C LYS A 261 7.15 5.71 -9.23
N ARG A 262 8.05 5.83 -10.23
CA ARG A 262 9.37 5.16 -10.22
C ARG A 262 10.40 6.12 -9.62
N ASP A 263 10.15 6.51 -8.38
CA ASP A 263 10.97 7.43 -7.59
C ASP A 263 11.85 6.66 -6.59
N GLN A 264 12.51 7.40 -5.68
CA GLN A 264 13.45 6.83 -4.72
C GLN A 264 12.77 5.76 -3.87
N LEU A 265 11.57 6.05 -3.36
CA LEU A 265 10.82 5.14 -2.49
C LEU A 265 10.48 3.82 -3.18
N THR A 266 9.91 3.88 -4.39
CA THR A 266 9.53 2.66 -5.12
C THR A 266 10.75 1.83 -5.50
N ALA A 267 11.87 2.48 -5.86
CA ALA A 267 13.12 1.80 -6.17
C ALA A 267 13.74 1.12 -4.93
N ALA A 268 13.72 1.79 -3.77
CA ALA A 268 14.29 1.25 -2.53
C ALA A 268 13.51 0.03 -2.00
N ILE A 269 12.17 0.11 -2.01
CA ILE A 269 11.29 -0.99 -1.57
C ILE A 269 11.37 -2.17 -2.56
N GLY A 270 11.55 -1.89 -3.85
CA GLY A 270 11.67 -2.91 -4.90
C GLY A 270 10.35 -3.57 -5.30
N THR A 271 9.22 -3.10 -4.75
CA THR A 271 7.87 -3.55 -5.16
C THR A 271 7.21 -2.54 -6.06
N VAL A 272 6.51 -3.03 -7.09
CA VAL A 272 5.69 -2.15 -7.94
C VAL A 272 4.54 -1.57 -7.13
N GLU A 273 4.41 -0.25 -7.17
CA GLU A 273 3.33 0.46 -6.49
C GLU A 273 1.94 0.08 -7.05
N HIS A 274 0.98 -0.16 -6.16
CA HIS A 274 -0.39 -0.51 -6.53
C HIS A 274 -1.11 0.67 -7.21
N SER A 275 -1.94 0.37 -8.20
CA SER A 275 -2.73 1.38 -8.90
C SER A 275 -3.71 2.08 -7.96
N GLY A 276 -3.81 3.40 -8.10
CA GLY A 276 -4.79 4.22 -7.37
C GLY A 276 -4.45 4.53 -5.91
N HIS A 277 -3.27 4.16 -5.42
CA HIS A 277 -2.77 4.54 -4.11
C HIS A 277 -1.38 5.16 -4.26
N VAL A 278 -1.05 6.13 -3.39
CA VAL A 278 0.29 6.72 -3.34
C VAL A 278 0.91 6.53 -1.96
N GLN A 279 1.83 5.57 -1.88
CA GLN A 279 2.59 5.29 -0.67
C GLN A 279 3.39 6.53 -0.25
N GLY A 280 3.43 6.79 1.06
CA GLY A 280 4.11 7.97 1.60
C GLY A 280 3.30 9.28 1.52
N MET A 281 2.09 9.29 0.94
CA MET A 281 1.30 10.53 0.78
C MET A 281 -0.12 10.40 1.27
N SER A 282 -0.89 9.46 0.71
CA SER A 282 -2.29 9.25 1.09
C SER A 282 -2.82 7.93 0.53
N SER A 283 -3.74 7.32 1.29
CA SER A 283 -4.50 6.16 0.80
C SER A 283 -5.66 6.54 -0.14
N THR A 284 -6.01 7.82 -0.24
CA THR A 284 -7.18 8.31 -0.99
C THR A 284 -6.83 9.22 -2.17
N LEU A 285 -5.59 9.71 -2.26
CA LEU A 285 -5.19 10.59 -3.36
C LEU A 285 -4.84 9.77 -4.62
N PRO A 286 -5.40 10.14 -5.79
CA PRO A 286 -5.01 9.55 -7.05
C PRO A 286 -3.62 10.02 -7.49
N TRP A 287 -2.97 9.24 -8.36
CA TRP A 287 -1.65 9.56 -8.90
C TRP A 287 -1.56 10.93 -9.57
N GLY A 288 -2.65 11.38 -10.20
CA GLY A 288 -2.68 12.67 -10.88
C GLY A 288 -2.50 13.87 -9.95
N ASP A 289 -2.95 13.74 -8.70
CA ASP A 289 -2.90 14.82 -7.72
C ASP A 289 -1.56 14.89 -7.00
N VAL A 290 -0.85 13.77 -6.89
CA VAL A 290 0.50 13.72 -6.30
C VAL A 290 1.58 14.01 -7.34
N PHE A 291 1.45 13.50 -8.56
CA PHE A 291 2.40 13.72 -9.65
C PHE A 291 1.86 14.75 -10.64
N GLN A 292 1.56 15.96 -10.15
CA GLN A 292 0.92 17.02 -10.95
C GLN A 292 1.76 17.42 -12.16
N ASN A 293 3.08 17.51 -11.97
CA ASN A 293 4.06 17.81 -13.03
C ASN A 293 4.02 16.80 -14.19
N ASP A 294 3.43 15.64 -13.95
CA ASP A 294 3.37 14.52 -14.88
C ASP A 294 1.95 14.22 -15.38
N GLN A 295 0.95 15.04 -15.03
CA GLN A 295 -0.46 14.79 -15.33
C GLN A 295 -0.70 14.60 -16.83
N GLY A 296 -0.12 15.48 -17.67
CA GLY A 296 -0.26 15.43 -19.13
C GLY A 296 0.31 14.17 -19.78
N SER A 297 1.20 13.47 -19.08
CA SER A 297 1.88 12.29 -19.60
C SER A 297 1.21 10.98 -19.15
N TYR A 298 0.11 11.03 -18.37
CA TYR A 298 -0.75 9.88 -18.09
C TYR A 298 -1.76 9.59 -19.23
N ARG A 299 -2.11 10.60 -20.02
CA ARG A 299 -3.10 10.46 -21.11
C ARG A 299 -2.59 9.72 -22.35
N LYS A 300 -1.26 9.56 -22.51
CA LYS A 300 -0.64 9.01 -23.73
C LYS A 300 -0.20 7.55 -23.55
N ARG A 301 -0.44 6.70 -24.56
CA ARG A 301 0.03 5.29 -24.62
C ARG A 301 1.54 5.16 -24.93
N ASP A 302 2.26 6.26 -25.13
CA ASP A 302 3.69 6.26 -25.51
C ASP A 302 4.58 5.49 -24.53
N ARG A 303 4.19 5.45 -23.25
CA ARG A 303 4.89 4.67 -22.23
C ARG A 303 4.86 3.17 -22.47
N TYR A 304 3.72 2.64 -22.89
CA TYR A 304 3.61 1.21 -23.17
C TYR A 304 4.60 0.82 -24.27
N LYS A 305 4.70 1.66 -25.31
CA LYS A 305 5.68 1.49 -26.38
C LYS A 305 7.12 1.56 -25.87
N LYS A 306 7.46 2.60 -25.07
CA LYS A 306 8.80 2.76 -24.49
C LYS A 306 9.19 1.62 -23.55
N ASP A 307 8.28 1.15 -22.70
CA ASP A 307 8.53 0.01 -21.81
C ASP A 307 8.70 -1.30 -22.60
N LEU A 308 7.93 -1.51 -23.68
CA LEU A 308 8.10 -2.65 -24.57
C LEU A 308 9.47 -2.61 -25.26
N GLU A 309 9.89 -1.44 -25.74
CA GLU A 309 11.19 -1.24 -26.38
C GLU A 309 12.35 -1.44 -25.40
N LYS A 310 12.24 -0.91 -24.18
CA LYS A 310 13.23 -1.16 -23.10
C LYS A 310 13.34 -2.66 -22.78
N LYS A 311 12.19 -3.37 -22.69
CA LYS A 311 12.18 -4.82 -22.48
C LYS A 311 12.88 -5.56 -23.62
N ARG A 312 12.58 -5.21 -24.89
CA ARG A 312 13.28 -5.79 -26.05
C ARG A 312 14.78 -5.55 -25.98
N ARG A 313 15.21 -4.31 -25.72
CA ARG A 313 16.64 -3.98 -25.59
C ARG A 313 17.32 -4.73 -24.43
N ALA A 314 16.63 -4.94 -23.32
CA ALA A 314 17.14 -5.71 -22.20
C ALA A 314 17.31 -7.20 -22.57
N ILE A 315 16.32 -7.78 -23.25
CA ILE A 315 16.39 -9.14 -23.79
C ILE A 315 17.56 -9.27 -24.75
N THR A 316 17.67 -8.37 -25.74
CA THR A 316 18.79 -8.38 -26.70
C THR A 316 20.15 -8.22 -26.02
N LYS A 317 20.26 -7.38 -24.99
CA LYS A 317 21.51 -7.27 -24.21
C LYS A 317 21.84 -8.56 -23.48
N GLN A 318 20.84 -9.22 -22.90
CA GLN A 318 21.01 -10.49 -22.20
C GLN A 318 21.47 -11.60 -23.16
N GLU A 319 20.77 -11.73 -24.30
CA GLU A 319 21.14 -12.68 -25.38
C GLU A 319 22.56 -12.45 -25.88
N LEU A 320 22.98 -11.18 -25.99
CA LEU A 320 24.30 -10.79 -26.46
C LEU A 320 25.39 -11.10 -25.42
N ILE A 321 25.12 -10.92 -24.13
CA ILE A 321 26.01 -11.35 -23.04
C ILE A 321 26.14 -12.88 -23.03
N GLU A 322 25.04 -13.62 -23.16
CA GLU A 322 25.03 -15.08 -23.22
C GLU A 322 25.79 -15.61 -24.44
N PHE A 323 25.63 -14.97 -25.60
CA PHE A 323 26.38 -15.28 -26.82
C PHE A 323 27.89 -15.15 -26.61
N PHE A 324 28.35 -14.03 -26.02
CA PHE A 324 29.78 -13.83 -25.74
C PHE A 324 30.32 -14.78 -24.67
N ALA A 325 29.54 -15.09 -23.63
CA ALA A 325 29.92 -16.08 -22.63
C ALA A 325 30.08 -17.48 -23.25
N THR A 326 29.20 -17.84 -24.18
CA THR A 326 29.24 -19.11 -24.91
C THR A 326 30.47 -19.20 -25.82
N GLN A 327 30.78 -18.13 -26.57
CA GLN A 327 31.98 -18.04 -27.42
C GLN A 327 33.28 -18.15 -26.60
N GLN A 328 33.36 -17.48 -25.44
CA GLN A 328 34.52 -17.58 -24.55
C GLN A 328 34.69 -18.99 -23.98
N ALA A 329 33.59 -19.65 -23.61
CA ALA A 329 33.62 -21.04 -23.13
C ALA A 329 34.11 -22.02 -24.22
N GLN A 330 33.66 -21.84 -25.47
CA GLN A 330 34.10 -22.65 -26.62
C GLN A 330 35.58 -22.45 -26.97
N ALA A 331 36.08 -21.22 -26.85
CA ALA A 331 37.49 -20.90 -27.06
C ALA A 331 38.40 -21.51 -25.97
N MET A 332 37.91 -21.70 -24.75
CA MET A 332 38.64 -22.34 -23.65
C MET A 332 38.67 -23.87 -23.73
N THR A 333 37.75 -24.49 -24.50
CA THR A 333 37.69 -25.95 -24.69
C THR A 333 38.51 -26.49 -25.86
N ASN A 334 39.05 -25.64 -26.74
CA ASN A 334 39.88 -26.06 -27.88
C ASN A 334 41.18 -25.25 -27.98
N PRO A 335 42.24 -25.61 -27.23
CA PRO A 335 43.58 -25.16 -27.54
C PRO A 335 44.23 -26.19 -28.47
N THR A 336 44.34 -25.87 -29.77
CA THR A 336 45.36 -26.34 -30.75
C THR A 336 44.75 -26.51 -32.14
N ALA A 337 44.92 -25.50 -32.98
CA ALA A 337 44.97 -25.65 -34.44
C ALA A 337 45.71 -24.44 -35.03
N SER A 338 46.99 -24.30 -34.68
CA SER A 338 47.91 -23.37 -35.34
C SER A 338 49.29 -24.02 -35.38
N ASP A 339 49.46 -24.99 -36.28
CA ASP A 339 50.74 -25.27 -36.95
C ASP A 339 50.57 -26.50 -37.84
N ALA A 340 50.26 -26.29 -39.12
CA ALA A 340 50.64 -27.21 -40.21
C ALA A 340 50.18 -26.66 -41.58
N GLN A 341 50.87 -25.64 -42.10
CA GLN A 341 51.03 -25.54 -43.56
C GLN A 341 52.32 -24.80 -43.91
N ARG A 342 53.41 -25.57 -43.92
CA ARG A 342 54.64 -25.23 -44.61
C ARG A 342 54.72 -26.02 -45.92
N HIS A 343 55.01 -25.29 -46.99
CA HIS A 343 55.64 -25.70 -48.25
C HIS A 343 54.91 -26.69 -49.17
N ALA A 344 54.49 -26.17 -50.33
CA ALA A 344 54.92 -26.69 -51.64
C ALA A 344 54.61 -25.64 -52.73
N ASP A 345 55.66 -25.00 -53.27
CA ASP A 345 55.61 -24.32 -54.57
C ASP A 345 55.62 -25.36 -55.70
N PRO A 346 55.03 -25.07 -56.88
CA PRO A 346 55.86 -24.91 -58.09
C PRO A 346 55.22 -23.95 -59.16
N PRO A 347 55.79 -23.79 -60.37
CA PRO A 347 56.97 -23.01 -60.68
C PRO A 347 56.69 -21.86 -61.69
N LEU A 348 57.68 -20.95 -61.80
CA LEU A 348 57.76 -19.80 -62.69
C LEU A 348 57.53 -20.11 -64.19
N GLN A 349 56.69 -19.32 -64.85
CA GLN A 349 56.74 -19.06 -66.29
C GLN A 349 56.78 -17.54 -66.51
N LEU A 350 57.79 -17.15 -67.29
CA LEU A 350 58.32 -15.82 -67.50
C LEU A 350 57.48 -14.98 -68.49
N ALA A 351 57.22 -13.74 -68.07
CA ALA A 351 57.51 -12.47 -68.75
C ALA A 351 56.98 -12.13 -70.16
N ASN A 352 56.75 -10.81 -70.28
CA ASN A 352 56.66 -9.96 -71.48
C ASN A 352 55.25 -9.85 -72.10
N THR A 353 54.69 -8.68 -72.43
CA THR A 353 55.23 -7.31 -72.52
C THR A 353 54.09 -6.30 -72.70
N ARG A 354 54.25 -5.12 -72.08
CA ARG A 354 54.04 -3.75 -72.59
C ARG A 354 52.67 -3.20 -73.06
N TYR A 355 52.46 -1.98 -72.52
CA TYR A 355 51.71 -0.79 -72.94
C TYR A 355 50.19 -0.77 -72.76
#